data_AF-A0A382ZGF3-F1
#
_entry.id   AF-A0A382ZGF3-F1
#
_cell.length_a   1.000
_cell.length_b   1.000
_cell.length_c   1.000
_cell.angle_alpha   90.00
_cell.angle_beta   90.00
_cell.angle_gamma   90.00
#
_symmetry.space_group_name_H-M   'P 1'
#
loop_
_entity.id
_entity.type
_entity.pdbx_description
1 polymer ?
#
loop_
_entity_poly.entity_id
_entity_poly.type
_entity_poly.pdbx_seq_one_letter_code
_entity_poly.pdbx_strand_id
1 'polypeptide(L)'
;MNAKQENASGGADGSDHIVLIDGSGFIFRAFHGLPPLTRPDGTPVNAVLGFTNMLWKVLRDSEASYFAVIFDTARKTFRSDIYPEYKAH
;
A
#
# COMPACT_ATOMS: atom_id res chain seq x y z
N MET A 1 -38.16 35.53 12.86
CA MET A 1 -36.78 35.26 13.30
C MET A 1 -36.47 33.82 12.96
N ASN A 2 -35.96 33.56 11.74
CA ASN A 2 -35.59 32.21 11.32
C ASN A 2 -34.07 32.13 11.34
N ALA A 3 -33.54 31.36 12.27
CA ALA A 3 -32.13 31.03 12.32
C ALA A 3 -31.76 30.31 11.02
N LYS A 4 -30.80 30.87 10.28
CA LYS A 4 -30.10 30.15 9.22
C LYS A 4 -29.47 28.91 9.85
N GLN A 5 -29.94 27.73 9.46
CA GLN A 5 -29.16 26.51 9.62
C GLN A 5 -27.93 26.64 8.72
N GLU A 6 -26.75 26.64 9.36
CA GLU A 6 -25.48 26.54 8.68
C GLU A 6 -25.38 25.15 8.07
N ASN A 7 -25.39 25.07 6.74
CA ASN A 7 -25.10 23.84 6.02
C ASN A 7 -23.62 23.52 6.21
N ALA A 8 -23.34 22.45 6.95
CA ALA A 8 -22.05 21.79 6.95
C ALA A 8 -21.73 21.32 5.52
N SER A 9 -20.91 22.08 4.80
CA SER A 9 -20.38 21.71 3.51
C SER A 9 -19.22 20.72 3.71
N GLY A 10 -19.54 19.44 3.76
CA GLY A 10 -18.58 18.34 3.70
C GLY A 10 -19.26 17.18 3.00
N GLY A 11 -19.38 17.28 1.68
CA GLY A 11 -20.13 16.33 0.86
C GLY A 11 -19.56 14.92 0.97
N ALA A 12 -20.26 14.06 1.70
CA ALA A 12 -20.27 12.64 1.39
C ALA A 12 -21.16 12.46 0.14
N ASP A 13 -20.59 12.78 -1.03
CA ASP A 13 -21.13 12.32 -2.30
C ASP A 13 -20.89 10.79 -2.38
N GLY A 14 -21.79 10.08 -3.04
CA GLY A 14 -21.87 8.63 -3.04
C GLY A 14 -20.55 7.97 -3.44
N SER A 15 -19.86 7.43 -2.43
CA SER A 15 -18.73 6.50 -2.47
C SER A 15 -17.34 7.06 -2.77
N ASP A 16 -16.82 7.87 -1.85
CA ASP A 16 -15.38 8.06 -1.73
C ASP A 16 -14.69 6.74 -1.36
N HIS A 17 -14.26 6.00 -2.40
CA HIS A 17 -13.58 4.72 -2.28
C HIS A 17 -12.09 4.91 -1.98
N ILE A 18 -11.58 4.16 -0.99
CA ILE A 18 -10.16 4.08 -0.68
C ILE A 18 -9.62 2.68 -0.98
N VAL A 19 -8.46 2.64 -1.64
CA VAL A 19 -7.69 1.42 -1.88
C VAL A 19 -6.46 1.40 -0.97
N LEU A 20 -6.34 0.35 -0.17
CA LEU A 20 -5.22 0.12 0.73
C LEU A 20 -4.35 -1.02 0.18
N ILE A 21 -3.05 -0.76 0.04
CA ILE A 21 -2.10 -1.67 -0.60
C ILE A 21 -1.04 -2.08 0.43
N ASP A 22 -0.85 -3.38 0.62
CA ASP A 22 0.30 -3.93 1.35
C ASP A 22 1.57 -3.79 0.49
N GLY A 23 2.39 -2.80 0.82
CA GLY A 23 3.61 -2.49 0.10
C GLY A 23 4.67 -3.58 0.23
N SER A 24 4.89 -4.09 1.45
CA SER A 24 5.90 -5.12 1.73
C SER A 24 5.57 -6.42 1.00
N GLY A 25 4.32 -6.86 1.07
CA GLY A 25 3.86 -8.05 0.36
C GLY A 25 3.94 -7.92 -1.17
N PHE A 26 3.57 -6.75 -1.71
CA PHE A 26 3.69 -6.50 -3.15
C PHE A 26 5.14 -6.48 -3.63
N ILE A 27 6.06 -5.88 -2.87
CA ILE A 27 7.50 -5.89 -3.22
C ILE A 27 8.03 -7.33 -3.21
N PHE A 28 7.68 -8.13 -2.19
CA PHE A 28 8.07 -9.54 -2.12
C PHE A 28 7.57 -10.32 -3.34
N ARG A 29 6.29 -10.15 -3.70
CA ARG A 29 5.71 -10.76 -4.90
C ARG A 29 6.40 -10.29 -6.18
N ALA A 30 6.73 -9.01 -6.29
CA ALA A 30 7.43 -8.46 -7.46
C ALA A 30 8.83 -9.08 -7.64
N PHE A 31 9.57 -9.20 -6.54
CA PHE A 31 10.93 -9.74 -6.55
C PHE A 31 10.95 -11.22 -6.98
N HIS A 32 10.00 -12.03 -6.52
CA HIS A 32 9.94 -13.45 -6.86
C HIS A 32 9.13 -13.79 -8.12
N GLY A 33 8.26 -12.88 -8.57
CA GLY A 33 7.36 -13.10 -9.71
C GLY A 33 7.97 -12.75 -11.07
N LEU A 34 9.01 -11.92 -11.10
CA LEU A 34 9.71 -11.54 -12.33
C LEU A 34 11.07 -12.25 -12.42
N PRO A 35 11.56 -12.54 -13.64
CA PRO A 35 12.92 -13.04 -13.82
C PRO A 35 13.95 -12.05 -13.25
N PRO A 36 15.16 -12.51 -12.87
CA PRO A 36 16.22 -11.63 -12.40
C PRO A 36 16.51 -10.54 -13.43
N LEU A 37 16.35 -9.29 -13.03
CA LEU A 37 16.67 -8.11 -13.82
C LEU A 37 17.64 -7.27 -13.02
N THR A 38 18.76 -6.95 -13.63
CA THR A 38 19.89 -6.33 -12.95
C THR A 38 20.38 -5.15 -13.78
N ARG A 39 20.68 -4.04 -13.11
CA ARG A 39 21.38 -2.92 -13.72
C ARG A 39 22.85 -3.27 -14.02
N PRO A 40 23.55 -2.48 -14.85
CA PRO A 40 24.97 -2.70 -15.14
C PRO A 40 25.88 -2.72 -13.90
N ASP A 41 25.46 -2.07 -12.82
CA ASP A 41 26.16 -2.04 -11.53
C ASP A 41 25.92 -3.28 -10.65
N GLY A 42 25.14 -4.26 -11.13
CA GLY A 42 24.80 -5.47 -10.38
C GLY A 42 23.60 -5.33 -9.45
N THR A 43 22.96 -4.16 -9.38
CA THR A 43 21.79 -3.95 -8.51
C THR A 43 20.54 -4.64 -9.09
N PRO A 44 19.86 -5.54 -8.35
CA PRO A 44 18.58 -6.10 -8.77
C PRO A 44 17.49 -5.02 -8.83
N VAL A 45 16.75 -4.98 -9.93
CA VAL A 45 15.69 -3.99 -10.19
C VAL A 45 14.33 -4.62 -10.52
N ASN A 46 14.25 -5.94 -10.56
CA ASN A 46 13.02 -6.70 -10.78
C ASN A 46 11.91 -6.34 -9.77
N ALA A 47 12.25 -6.19 -8.48
CA ALA A 47 11.25 -5.81 -7.47
C ALA A 47 10.65 -4.42 -7.74
N VAL A 48 11.49 -3.45 -8.11
CA VAL A 48 11.05 -2.09 -8.40
C VAL A 48 10.12 -2.07 -9.62
N LEU A 49 10.54 -2.72 -10.70
CA LEU A 49 9.74 -2.79 -11.93
C LEU A 49 8.41 -3.52 -11.73
N GLY A 50 8.43 -4.66 -11.05
CA GLY A 50 7.22 -5.43 -10.78
C GLY A 50 6.26 -4.65 -9.86
N PHE A 51 6.78 -4.04 -8.80
CA PHE A 51 5.99 -3.25 -7.88
C PHE A 51 5.31 -2.06 -8.56
N THR A 52 6.06 -1.27 -9.34
CA THR A 52 5.50 -0.11 -10.04
C THR A 52 4.46 -0.51 -11.07
N ASN A 53 4.67 -1.60 -11.82
CA ASN A 53 3.69 -2.11 -12.78
C ASN A 53 2.40 -2.58 -12.10
N MET A 54 2.50 -3.24 -10.95
CA MET A 54 1.32 -3.67 -10.18
C MET A 54 0.55 -2.48 -9.62
N LEU A 55 1.24 -1.47 -9.07
CA LEU A 55 0.61 -0.23 -8.63
C LEU A 55 -0.08 0.48 -9.80
N TRP A 56 0.61 0.62 -10.93
CA TRP A 56 0.07 1.24 -12.13
C TRP A 56 -1.23 0.57 -12.60
N LYS A 57 -1.25 -0.77 -12.59
CA LYS A 57 -2.45 -1.53 -12.95
C LYS A 57 -3.61 -1.25 -11.99
N VAL A 58 -3.35 -1.22 -10.68
CA VAL A 58 -4.39 -0.91 -9.67
C VAL A 58 -4.93 0.51 -9.85
N LEU A 59 -4.05 1.49 -10.05
CA LEU A 59 -4.44 2.89 -10.26
C LEU A 59 -5.30 3.08 -11.52
N ARG A 60 -4.96 2.36 -12.61
CA ARG A 60 -5.67 2.48 -13.88
C ARG A 60 -7.02 1.75 -13.88
N ASP A 61 -7.07 0.60 -13.21
CA ASP A 61 -8.25 -0.28 -13.23
C ASP A 61 -9.23 0.05 -12.08
N SER A 62 -8.93 1.03 -11.21
CA SER A 62 -9.75 1.43 -10.06
C SER A 62 -10.29 2.85 -10.21
N GLU A 63 -11.55 3.06 -9.82
CA GLU A 63 -12.20 4.38 -9.75
C GLU A 63 -12.07 5.02 -8.36
N ALA A 64 -11.15 4.54 -7.52
CA ALA A 64 -11.02 5.02 -6.15
C ALA A 64 -10.53 6.47 -6.09
N SER A 65 -11.16 7.27 -5.22
CA SER A 65 -10.75 8.65 -4.93
C SER A 65 -9.41 8.71 -4.18
N TYR A 66 -9.09 7.68 -3.40
CA TYR A 66 -7.91 7.67 -2.53
C TYR A 66 -7.14 6.34 -2.60
N PHE A 67 -5.81 6.45 -2.50
CA PHE A 67 -4.90 5.32 -2.44
C PHE A 67 -3.91 5.50 -1.29
N ALA A 68 -3.66 4.43 -0.54
CA ALA A 68 -2.60 4.39 0.44
C ALA A 68 -1.80 3.09 0.33
N VAL A 69 -0.48 3.21 0.35
CA VAL A 69 0.45 2.07 0.44
C VAL A 69 0.96 2.00 1.86
N ILE A 70 0.79 0.85 2.50
CA ILE A 70 1.16 0.60 3.88
C ILE A 70 2.43 -0.24 3.89
N PHE A 71 3.44 0.23 4.61
CA PHE A 71 4.67 -0.50 4.83
C PHE A 71 4.75 -0.95 6.28
N ASP A 72 5.17 -2.20 6.47
CA ASP A 72 5.46 -2.72 7.80
C ASP A 72 6.67 -2.01 8.41
N THR A 73 6.54 -1.61 9.68
CA THR A 73 7.69 -1.10 10.44
C THR A 73 8.42 -2.27 11.10
N ALA A 74 9.75 -2.34 10.96
CA ALA A 74 10.57 -3.42 11.52
C ALA A 74 10.75 -3.37 13.05
N ARG A 75 9.97 -2.57 13.79
CA ARG A 75 10.17 -2.36 15.23
C ARG A 75 9.58 -3.52 16.03
N LYS A 76 10.18 -3.84 17.19
CA LYS A 76 9.64 -4.78 18.19
C LYS A 76 8.15 -4.45 18.39
N THR A 77 7.30 -5.39 18.01
CA THR A 77 5.85 -5.21 18.16
C THR A 77 5.43 -5.81 19.48
N PHE A 78 4.29 -5.37 20.01
CA PHE A 78 3.67 -6.01 21.18
C PHE A 78 3.53 -7.53 21.01
N ARG A 79 3.39 -8.02 19.77
CA ARG A 79 3.32 -9.45 19.45
C ARG A 79 4.61 -10.19 19.77
N SER A 80 5.76 -9.55 19.57
CA SER A 80 7.08 -10.08 19.92
C SER A 80 7.28 -10.18 21.43
N ASP A 81 6.62 -9.31 22.22
CA ASP A 81 6.71 -9.34 23.69
C ASP A 81 5.76 -10.38 24.31
N ILE A 82 4.62 -10.64 23.68
CA ILE A 82 3.66 -11.68 24.11
C ILE A 82 4.14 -13.08 23.72
N TYR A 83 4.76 -13.23 22.54
CA TYR A 83 5.24 -14.50 22.05
C TYR A 83 6.63 -14.35 21.40
N PRO A 84 7.71 -14.67 22.15
CA PRO A 84 9.09 -14.50 21.68
C PRO A 84 9.44 -15.28 20.41
N GLU A 85 8.71 -16.36 20.13
CA GLU A 85 8.94 -17.25 18.97
C GLU A 85 8.23 -16.75 17.69
N TYR A 86 7.45 -15.66 17.76
CA TYR A 86 6.77 -15.09 16.58
C TYR A 86 7.76 -14.54 15.55
N LYS A 87 7.76 -15.10 14.33
CA LYS A 87 8.67 -14.73 13.21
C LYS A 87 10.17 -14.92 13.56
N ALA A 88 10.50 -15.85 14.44
CA ALA A 88 11.90 -16.11 14.84
C ALA A 88 12.73 -16.89 13.79
N HIS A 89 12.14 -17.23 12.64
CA HIS A 89 12.71 -18.09 11.59
C HIS A 89 12.45 -17.48 10.20
#